data_AF-A0A384AQU4-F1
#
_entry.id   AF-A0A384AQU4-F1
#
_cell.length_a   1.000
_cell.length_b   1.000
_cell.length_c   1.000
_cell.angle_alpha   90.00
_cell.angle_beta   90.00
_cell.angle_gamma   90.00
#
_symmetry.space_group_name_H-M   'P 1'
#
loop_
_entity.id
_entity.type
_entity.pdbx_description
1 polymer ?
#
loop_
_entity_poly.entity_id
_entity_poly.type
_entity_poly.pdbx_seq_one_letter_code
_entity_poly.pdbx_strand_id
1 'polypeptide(L)'
;MLHSHDPTLSFIAHQPVDALCAIEISSIEYLLCFKSIGIYTDSRGLRSRPAELMWPATPSYCCYNAPYLSVYSENAVDIIDVNSMEWIQTIPLKKVQPLNSEGFLNILLLETIRLIYFKNKKTNGDELVFPETSDNQQKQMVRHHSSKHRYSFRVPRGKGILVKGL
;
A
#
# COMPACT_ATOMS: atom_id res chain seq x y z
N MET A 1 -21.02 10.23 -7.70
CA MET A 1 -20.84 11.70 -7.63
C MET A 1 -21.33 12.16 -6.27
N LEU A 2 -20.65 13.12 -5.63
CA LEU A 2 -21.10 13.71 -4.37
C LEU A 2 -22.43 14.45 -4.57
N HIS A 3 -23.34 14.35 -3.61
CA HIS A 3 -24.67 14.94 -3.73
C HIS A 3 -24.62 16.47 -3.54
N SER A 4 -25.10 17.24 -4.52
CA SER A 4 -24.98 18.71 -4.55
C SER A 4 -25.75 19.45 -3.46
N HIS A 5 -26.73 18.80 -2.83
CA HIS A 5 -27.55 19.40 -1.77
C HIS A 5 -27.07 19.07 -0.35
N ASP A 6 -25.97 18.34 -0.18
CA ASP A 6 -25.39 18.13 1.15
C ASP A 6 -24.52 19.34 1.54
N PRO A 7 -24.98 20.23 2.44
CA PRO A 7 -24.21 21.41 2.81
C PRO A 7 -22.90 21.04 3.51
N THR A 8 -22.80 19.85 4.12
CA THR A 8 -21.59 19.40 4.82
C THR A 8 -20.45 19.05 3.87
N LEU A 9 -20.75 18.80 2.59
CA LEU A 9 -19.77 18.48 1.54
C LEU A 9 -19.49 19.66 0.62
N SER A 10 -20.17 20.80 0.84
CA SER A 10 -20.06 21.99 0.00
C SER A 10 -18.63 22.53 -0.11
N PHE A 11 -17.79 22.34 0.92
CA PHE A 11 -16.40 22.80 0.91
C PHE A 11 -15.57 22.21 -0.22
N ILE A 12 -15.87 20.98 -0.67
CA ILE A 12 -15.19 20.32 -1.78
C ILE A 12 -15.50 21.02 -3.11
N ALA A 13 -16.73 21.53 -3.25
CA ALA A 13 -17.13 22.28 -4.45
C ALA A 13 -16.51 23.69 -4.48
N HIS A 14 -16.33 24.32 -3.32
CA HIS A 14 -15.74 25.65 -3.22
C HIS A 14 -14.21 25.64 -3.31
N GLN A 15 -13.57 24.60 -2.79
CA GLN A 15 -12.13 24.42 -2.83
C GLN A 15 -11.81 23.00 -3.32
N PRO A 16 -11.76 22.81 -4.65
CA PRO A 16 -11.49 21.49 -5.21
C PRO A 16 -10.12 20.99 -4.75
N VAL A 17 -10.12 19.79 -4.21
CA VAL A 17 -8.94 19.06 -3.76
C VAL A 17 -8.76 17.81 -4.59
N ASP A 18 -7.50 17.45 -4.83
CA ASP A 18 -7.18 16.24 -5.59
C ASP A 18 -7.76 15.01 -4.90
N ALA A 19 -8.56 14.24 -5.64
CA ALA A 19 -9.04 12.94 -5.22
C ALA A 19 -7.91 11.90 -5.39
N LEU A 20 -7.77 11.00 -4.41
CA LEU A 20 -6.76 9.95 -4.38
C LEU A 20 -7.36 8.59 -4.68
N CYS A 21 -8.43 8.21 -3.95
CA CYS A 21 -9.15 6.97 -4.17
C CYS A 21 -10.55 7.02 -3.58
N ALA A 22 -11.39 6.08 -4.02
CA ALA A 22 -12.68 5.77 -3.41
C ALA A 22 -12.66 4.30 -2.98
N ILE A 23 -13.04 4.04 -1.74
CA ILE A 23 -12.95 2.73 -1.11
C ILE A 23 -14.35 2.30 -0.73
N GLU A 24 -14.76 1.10 -1.16
CA GLU A 24 -15.97 0.47 -0.67
C GLU A 24 -15.69 -0.17 0.69
N ILE A 25 -16.34 0.34 1.74
CA ILE A 25 -16.27 -0.24 3.09
C ILE A 25 -17.36 -1.31 3.22
N SER A 26 -18.54 -1.03 2.68
CA SER A 26 -19.66 -1.96 2.56
C SER A 26 -20.52 -1.57 1.36
N SER A 27 -21.52 -2.38 1.02
CA SER A 27 -22.45 -2.11 -0.08
C SER A 27 -23.25 -0.80 0.05
N ILE A 28 -23.23 -0.17 1.22
CA ILE A 28 -23.96 1.07 1.51
C ILE A 28 -23.05 2.21 1.97
N GLU A 29 -21.74 1.98 2.11
CA GLU A 29 -20.81 2.96 2.67
C GLU A 29 -19.46 2.93 1.96
N TYR A 30 -19.00 4.13 1.60
CA TYR A 30 -17.76 4.38 0.89
C TYR A 30 -16.92 5.42 1.63
N LEU A 31 -15.60 5.26 1.58
CA LEU A 31 -14.65 6.28 1.99
C LEU A 31 -14.04 6.94 0.76
N LEU A 32 -14.17 8.25 0.67
CA LEU A 32 -13.56 9.08 -0.37
C LEU A 32 -12.34 9.77 0.20
N CYS A 33 -11.16 9.45 -0.32
CA CYS A 33 -9.89 10.02 0.11
C CYS A 33 -9.48 11.15 -0.84
N PHE A 34 -9.41 12.37 -0.32
CA PHE A 34 -8.84 13.56 -0.97
C PHE A 34 -7.51 13.92 -0.32
N LYS A 35 -6.68 14.72 -0.98
CA LYS A 35 -5.40 15.16 -0.39
C LYS A 35 -5.53 15.95 0.91
N SER A 36 -6.65 16.63 1.14
CA SER A 36 -6.87 17.33 2.41
C SER A 36 -7.57 16.49 3.47
N ILE A 37 -8.39 15.51 3.07
CA ILE A 37 -9.35 14.87 3.97
C ILE A 37 -9.88 13.54 3.44
N GLY A 38 -10.29 12.64 4.33
CA GLY A 38 -11.09 11.45 4.03
C GLY A 38 -12.51 11.57 4.58
N ILE A 39 -13.52 11.28 3.75
CA ILE A 39 -14.93 11.46 4.08
C ILE A 39 -15.72 10.20 3.77
N TYR A 40 -16.62 9.85 4.69
CA TYR A 40 -17.52 8.71 4.52
C TYR A 40 -18.83 9.15 3.88
N THR A 41 -19.24 8.43 2.84
CA THR A 41 -20.47 8.69 2.11
C THR A 41 -21.30 7.43 1.95
N ASP A 42 -22.62 7.57 1.90
CA ASP A 42 -23.53 6.50 1.51
C ASP A 42 -23.51 6.26 0.00
N SER A 43 -24.23 5.24 -0.47
CA SER A 43 -24.38 4.93 -1.90
C SER A 43 -25.05 6.02 -2.74
N ARG A 44 -25.67 7.02 -2.10
CA ARG A 44 -26.27 8.19 -2.75
C ARG A 44 -25.32 9.38 -2.81
N GLY A 45 -24.12 9.26 -2.23
CA GLY A 45 -23.13 10.33 -2.16
C GLY A 45 -23.42 11.38 -1.10
N LEU A 46 -24.26 11.07 -0.11
CA LEU A 46 -24.50 11.88 1.09
C LEU A 46 -23.53 11.48 2.19
N ARG A 47 -23.16 12.39 3.09
CA ARG A 47 -22.29 12.07 4.22
C ARG A 47 -22.93 10.97 5.11
N SER A 48 -22.19 9.88 5.34
CA SER A 48 -22.67 8.76 6.19
C SER A 48 -22.17 8.86 7.63
N ARG A 49 -21.01 9.49 7.87
CA ARG A 49 -20.43 9.68 9.22
C ARG A 49 -20.10 11.15 9.48
N PRO A 50 -20.29 11.65 10.70
CA PRO A 50 -19.95 13.04 11.04
C PRO A 50 -18.44 13.28 11.07
N ALA A 51 -17.67 12.28 11.52
CA ALA A 51 -16.21 12.35 11.64
C ALA A 51 -15.50 12.17 10.29
N GLU A 52 -14.31 12.74 10.21
CA GLU A 52 -13.47 12.81 9.02
C GLU A 52 -12.09 12.24 9.33
N LEU A 53 -11.46 11.62 8.32
CA LEU A 53 -10.06 11.23 8.42
C LEU A 53 -9.18 12.42 8.04
N MET A 54 -8.30 12.81 8.95
CA MET A 54 -7.29 13.83 8.70
C MET A 54 -5.94 13.18 8.51
N TRP A 55 -5.17 13.68 7.55
CA TRP A 55 -3.83 13.19 7.27
C TRP A 55 -2.79 13.98 8.07
N PRO A 56 -1.80 13.33 8.71
CA PRO A 56 -0.75 14.04 9.45
C PRO A 56 0.21 14.80 8.51
N ALA A 57 0.28 14.39 7.24
CA ALA A 57 1.03 15.04 6.18
C ALA A 57 0.29 14.87 4.85
N THR A 58 0.60 15.72 3.86
CA THR A 58 -0.04 15.66 2.55
C THR A 58 0.20 14.29 1.89
N PRO A 59 -0.86 13.50 1.63
CA PRO A 59 -0.73 12.19 1.03
C PRO A 59 -0.41 12.30 -0.47
N SER A 60 0.42 11.36 -0.94
CA SER A 60 0.74 11.15 -2.35
C SER A 60 -0.06 9.99 -2.94
N TYR A 61 -0.29 8.93 -2.14
CA TYR A 61 -1.06 7.75 -2.53
C TYR A 61 -1.86 7.21 -1.36
N CYS A 62 -2.95 6.49 -1.67
CA CYS A 62 -3.72 5.72 -0.72
C CYS A 62 -3.95 4.32 -1.29
N CYS A 63 -3.71 3.30 -0.48
CA CYS A 63 -3.97 1.90 -0.81
C CYS A 63 -4.87 1.28 0.24
N TYR A 64 -5.86 0.51 -0.20
CA TYR A 64 -6.79 -0.16 0.69
C TYR A 64 -6.58 -1.66 0.65
N ASN A 65 -6.42 -2.24 1.83
CA ASN A 65 -6.40 -3.68 2.03
C ASN A 65 -7.17 -3.97 3.32
N ALA A 66 -8.43 -4.37 3.17
CA ALA A 66 -9.41 -4.42 4.24
C ALA A 66 -8.87 -5.09 5.53
N PRO A 67 -9.12 -4.49 6.71
CA PRO A 67 -9.84 -3.23 6.96
C PRO A 67 -8.94 -1.98 6.94
N TYR A 68 -7.70 -2.09 6.46
CA TYR A 68 -6.69 -1.05 6.64
C TYR A 68 -6.50 -0.19 5.40
N LEU A 69 -6.39 1.12 5.63
CA LEU A 69 -5.94 2.10 4.65
C LEU A 69 -4.48 2.46 4.93
N SER A 70 -3.64 2.29 3.93
CA SER A 70 -2.25 2.78 3.92
C SER A 70 -2.18 4.12 3.20
N VAL A 71 -1.77 5.17 3.91
CA VAL A 71 -1.65 6.54 3.43
C VAL A 71 -0.17 6.89 3.29
N TYR A 72 0.28 7.10 2.07
CA TYR A 72 1.68 7.37 1.76
C TYR A 72 1.90 8.88 1.75
N SER A 73 2.89 9.35 2.49
CA SER A 73 3.35 10.74 2.49
C SER A 73 4.84 10.81 2.15
N GLU A 74 5.41 12.02 2.11
CA GLU A 74 6.83 12.19 1.76
C GLU A 74 7.78 11.42 2.70
N ASN A 75 7.43 11.31 3.98
CA ASN A 75 8.34 10.82 5.03
C ASN A 75 7.79 9.62 5.82
N ALA A 76 6.57 9.19 5.53
CA ALA A 76 5.88 8.18 6.31
C ALA A 76 4.83 7.43 5.49
N VAL A 77 4.51 6.21 5.94
CA VAL A 77 3.29 5.49 5.56
C VAL A 77 2.45 5.31 6.82
N ASP A 78 1.28 5.92 6.85
CA ASP A 78 0.34 5.82 7.97
C ASP A 78 -0.68 4.73 7.69
N ILE A 79 -0.95 3.89 8.68
CA ILE A 79 -1.92 2.79 8.59
C ILE A 79 -3.09 3.10 9.52
N ILE A 80 -4.29 3.11 8.95
CA ILE A 80 -5.53 3.52 9.61
C ILE A 80 -6.56 2.39 9.44
N ASP A 81 -7.29 2.05 10.50
CA ASP A 81 -8.48 1.21 10.39
C ASP A 81 -9.67 2.06 9.94
N VAL A 82 -10.22 1.77 8.75
CA VAL A 82 -11.31 2.57 8.18
C VAL A 82 -12.64 2.36 8.88
N ASN A 83 -12.81 1.27 9.64
CA ASN A 83 -14.05 1.01 10.34
C ASN A 83 -14.12 1.81 11.63
N SER A 84 -13.05 1.80 12.44
CA SER A 84 -12.99 2.54 13.70
C SER A 84 -12.47 3.97 13.56
N MET A 85 -11.89 4.33 12.42
CA MET A 85 -11.14 5.57 12.20
C MET A 85 -9.89 5.71 13.08
N GLU A 86 -9.39 4.60 13.62
CA GLU A 86 -8.23 4.63 14.51
C GLU A 86 -6.93 4.56 13.71
N TRP A 87 -5.99 5.42 14.11
CA TRP A 87 -4.61 5.33 13.66
C TRP A 87 -3.94 4.13 14.34
N ILE A 88 -3.45 3.20 13.53
CA ILE A 88 -2.85 1.95 14.00
C ILE A 88 -1.34 2.11 14.16
N GLN A 89 -0.67 2.64 13.13
CA GLN A 89 0.77 2.85 13.16
C GLN A 89 1.24 3.80 12.05
N THR A 90 2.44 4.36 12.25
CA THR A 90 3.19 5.07 11.21
C THR A 90 4.52 4.36 10.97
N ILE A 91 4.82 4.08 9.70
CA ILE A 91 6.09 3.50 9.27
C ILE A 91 6.96 4.62 8.67
N PRO A 92 8.10 4.99 9.28
CA PRO A 92 8.94 6.09 8.81
C PRO A 92 9.74 5.65 7.57
N LEU A 93 9.16 5.83 6.39
CA LEU A 93 9.80 5.54 5.11
C LEU A 93 9.69 6.76 4.19
N LYS A 94 10.83 7.20 3.66
CA LYS A 94 10.88 8.38 2.79
C LYS A 94 10.61 8.00 1.34
N LYS A 95 9.77 8.77 0.63
CA LYS A 95 9.51 8.63 -0.81
C LYS A 95 9.12 7.21 -1.23
N VAL A 96 8.35 6.52 -0.40
CA VAL A 96 7.76 5.23 -0.78
C VAL A 96 6.57 5.47 -1.68
N GLN A 97 6.44 4.62 -2.70
CA GLN A 97 5.31 4.63 -3.59
C GLN A 97 4.76 3.21 -3.76
N PRO A 98 3.44 3.00 -3.65
CA PRO A 98 2.82 1.73 -3.98
C PRO A 98 2.89 1.47 -5.49
N LEU A 99 3.09 0.20 -5.86
CA LEU A 99 3.09 -0.28 -7.24
C LEU A 99 1.75 -0.92 -7.63
N ASN A 100 0.90 -1.23 -6.66
CA ASN A 100 -0.44 -1.79 -6.85
C ASN A 100 -1.47 -1.11 -5.93
N SER A 101 -2.75 -1.22 -6.28
CA SER A 101 -3.88 -0.62 -5.54
C SER A 101 -4.01 -1.11 -4.10
N GLU A 102 -3.60 -2.35 -3.84
CA GLU A 102 -3.71 -2.98 -2.53
C GLU A 102 -2.52 -2.64 -1.62
N GLY A 103 -1.45 -2.03 -2.15
CA GLY A 103 -0.26 -1.64 -1.39
C GLY A 103 0.66 -2.80 -0.98
N PHE A 104 0.45 -4.01 -1.51
CA PHE A 104 1.33 -5.17 -1.26
C PHE A 104 2.75 -4.98 -1.81
N LEU A 105 2.88 -4.27 -2.92
CA LEU A 105 4.16 -4.01 -3.58
C LEU A 105 4.47 -2.53 -3.52
N ASN A 106 5.66 -2.20 -3.03
CA ASN A 106 6.10 -0.82 -2.85
C ASN A 106 7.51 -0.64 -3.41
N ILE A 107 7.77 0.53 -3.97
CA ILE A 107 9.10 0.95 -4.38
C ILE A 107 9.64 2.01 -3.41
N LEU A 108 10.89 1.82 -2.98
CA LEU A 108 11.65 2.76 -2.18
C LEU A 108 12.91 3.15 -2.95
N LEU A 109 12.94 4.39 -3.46
CA LEU A 109 14.00 4.88 -4.36
C LEU A 109 15.27 5.38 -3.66
N LEU A 110 15.32 5.28 -2.32
CA LEU A 110 16.44 5.79 -1.50
C LEU A 110 17.48 4.74 -1.12
N GLU A 111 17.17 3.45 -1.24
CA GLU A 111 18.13 2.36 -1.01
C GLU A 111 18.54 1.69 -2.34
N THR A 112 19.58 0.86 -2.30
CA THR A 112 19.80 -0.14 -3.36
C THR A 112 18.48 -0.88 -3.62
N ILE A 113 18.06 -1.05 -4.87
CA ILE A 113 16.81 -1.73 -5.25
C ILE A 113 16.71 -3.07 -4.50
N ARG A 114 15.77 -3.16 -3.55
CA ARG A 114 15.50 -4.34 -2.70
C ARG A 114 14.02 -4.67 -2.82
N LEU A 115 13.70 -5.94 -3.08
CA LEU A 115 12.33 -6.43 -3.00
C LEU A 115 12.07 -6.86 -1.56
N ILE A 116 11.13 -6.19 -0.89
CA ILE A 116 10.71 -6.50 0.49
C ILE A 116 9.27 -6.97 0.43
N TYR A 117 9.00 -8.18 0.92
CA TYR A 117 7.66 -8.77 1.00
C TYR A 117 7.30 -9.00 2.47
N PHE A 118 6.09 -8.58 2.84
CA PHE A 118 5.53 -8.81 4.16
C PHE A 118 4.69 -10.09 4.15
N LYS A 119 5.12 -11.12 4.89
CA LYS A 119 4.38 -12.38 5.04
C LYS A 119 3.55 -12.38 6.32
N ASN A 120 2.26 -12.71 6.21
CA ASN A 120 1.44 -13.01 7.38
C ASN A 120 1.85 -14.39 7.95
N LYS A 121 2.37 -14.43 9.18
CA LYS A 121 2.78 -15.70 9.82
C LYS A 121 1.61 -16.61 10.19
N LYS A 122 0.36 -16.11 10.16
CA LYS A 122 -0.83 -16.88 10.55
C LYS A 122 -1.43 -17.69 9.41
N THR A 123 -1.03 -17.44 8.16
CA THR A 123 -1.51 -18.18 6.99
C THR A 123 -0.55 -19.33 6.66
N ASN A 124 -1.07 -20.56 6.61
CA ASN A 124 -0.27 -21.79 6.41
C ASN A 124 0.22 -22.01 4.97
N GLY A 125 0.40 -20.95 4.17
CA GLY A 125 0.88 -21.04 2.79
C GLY A 125 1.97 -20.00 2.52
N ASP A 126 2.97 -20.39 1.72
CA ASP A 126 3.81 -19.41 1.03
C ASP A 126 3.00 -18.83 -0.12
N GLU A 127 2.52 -17.60 0.06
CA GLU A 127 1.75 -16.87 -0.96
C GLU A 127 2.61 -16.51 -2.18
N LEU A 128 3.94 -16.49 -2.01
CA LEU A 128 4.90 -16.25 -3.09
C LEU A 128 5.66 -17.53 -3.44
N VAL A 129 5.39 -18.05 -4.64
CA VAL A 129 6.21 -19.08 -5.27
C VAL A 129 7.37 -18.39 -5.99
N PHE A 130 8.57 -18.51 -5.43
CA PHE A 130 9.77 -18.13 -6.16
C PHE A 130 10.08 -19.20 -7.20
N PRO A 131 10.33 -18.84 -8.48
CA PRO A 131 10.75 -19.83 -9.46
C PRO A 131 12.05 -20.49 -8.98
N GLU A 132 12.08 -21.82 -8.97
CA GLU A 132 13.27 -22.57 -8.60
C GLU A 132 14.40 -22.16 -9.55
N THR A 133 15.44 -21.54 -9.01
CA THR A 133 16.65 -21.29 -9.77
C THR A 133 17.32 -22.64 -9.99
N SER A 134 17.35 -23.14 -11.22
CA SER A 134 18.14 -24.33 -11.57
C SER A 134 19.54 -24.19 -10.97
N ASP A 135 20.02 -25.21 -10.26
CA ASP A 135 21.26 -25.19 -9.43
C ASP A 135 22.52 -24.66 -10.13
N ASN A 136 22.53 -24.58 -11.46
CA ASN A 136 23.62 -24.01 -12.26
C ASN A 136 23.61 -22.49 -12.43
N GLN A 137 22.64 -21.76 -11.87
CA GLN A 137 22.55 -20.30 -12.03
C GLN A 137 22.94 -19.54 -10.77
N GLN A 138 24.06 -19.91 -10.13
CA GLN A 138 24.55 -19.20 -8.94
C GLN A 138 24.77 -17.69 -9.15
N LYS A 139 24.82 -17.17 -10.39
CA LYS A 139 24.73 -15.73 -10.71
C LYS A 139 24.24 -15.52 -12.15
N GLN A 140 22.97 -15.78 -12.47
CA GLN A 140 22.48 -15.36 -13.78
C GLN A 140 22.20 -13.85 -13.80
N MET A 141 23.04 -13.11 -14.51
CA MET A 141 22.77 -11.72 -14.86
C MET A 141 21.73 -11.70 -15.99
N VAL A 142 20.48 -11.40 -15.67
CA VAL A 142 19.46 -11.20 -16.70
C VAL A 142 19.72 -9.84 -17.36
N ARG A 143 20.23 -9.87 -18.60
CA ARG A 143 20.42 -8.67 -19.42
C ARG A 143 19.17 -8.48 -20.28
N HIS A 144 18.39 -7.44 -20.02
CA HIS A 144 17.40 -6.99 -20.98
C HIS A 144 18.13 -6.17 -22.05
N HIS A 145 18.03 -6.56 -23.33
CA HIS A 145 18.84 -5.97 -24.42
C HIS A 145 18.59 -4.46 -24.63
N SER A 146 17.51 -3.93 -24.06
CA SER A 146 17.12 -2.51 -24.08
C SER A 146 17.43 -1.74 -22.78
N SER A 147 17.89 -2.39 -21.71
CA SER A 147 18.12 -1.76 -20.40
C SER A 147 19.60 -1.72 -20.03
N LYS A 148 20.11 -0.54 -19.64
CA LYS A 148 21.48 -0.37 -19.12
C LYS A 148 21.67 -0.95 -17.71
N HIS A 149 20.60 -1.40 -17.05
CA HIS A 149 20.65 -1.90 -15.68
C HIS A 149 20.91 -3.41 -15.64
N ARG A 150 21.89 -3.81 -14.82
CA ARG A 150 22.25 -5.22 -14.58
C ARG A 150 21.62 -5.67 -13.27
N TYR A 151 20.77 -6.68 -13.33
CA TYR A 151 20.21 -7.32 -12.14
C TYR A 151 20.96 -8.62 -11.85
N SER A 152 21.24 -8.88 -10.58
CA SER A 152 21.83 -10.14 -10.11
C SER A 152 21.03 -10.66 -8.94
N PHE A 153 20.58 -11.90 -9.01
CA PHE A 153 19.88 -12.58 -7.93
C PHE A 153 20.91 -13.35 -7.09
N ARG A 154 20.90 -13.15 -5.77
CA ARG A 154 21.66 -13.97 -4.81
C ARG A 154 20.66 -14.57 -3.83
N VAL A 155 20.55 -15.89 -3.85
CA VAL A 155 19.75 -16.63 -2.88
C VAL A 155 20.57 -16.77 -1.59
N PRO A 156 20.07 -16.37 -0.41
CA PRO A 156 20.71 -16.68 0.86
C PRO A 156 20.78 -18.20 1.02
N ARG A 157 21.98 -18.75 1.28
CA ARG A 157 22.11 -20.20 1.51
C ARG A 157 21.26 -20.57 2.73
N GLY A 158 20.28 -21.45 2.53
CA GLY A 158 19.62 -22.13 3.64
C GLY A 158 20.69 -22.79 4.51
N LYS A 159 20.51 -22.73 5.84
CA LYS A 159 21.38 -23.45 6.77
C LYS A 159 21.27 -24.94 6.43
N GLY A 160 22.26 -25.47 5.72
CA GLY A 160 22.39 -26.89 5.48
C GLY A 160 22.39 -27.60 6.83
N ILE A 161 21.38 -28.45 7.06
CA ILE A 161 21.41 -29.43 8.13
C ILE A 161 22.60 -30.33 7.83
N LEU A 162 23.63 -30.23 8.65
CA LEU A 162 24.76 -31.14 8.62
C LEU A 162 24.24 -32.51 9.08
N VAL A 163 23.92 -33.38 8.13
CA VAL A 163 23.73 -34.81 8.42
C VAL A 163 25.12 -35.36 8.78
N LYS A 164 25.39 -35.55 10.07
CA LYS A 164 26.52 -36.34 10.53
C LYS A 164 26.17 -37.81 10.34
N GLY A 165 26.85 -38.46 9.40
CA GLY A 165 26.89 -39.92 9.26
C GLY A 165 28.31 -40.42 9.53
N LEU A 166 28.36 -41.63 10.10
CA LEU A 166 29.48 -42.42 10.64
C LEU A 166 29.89 -42.08 12.07
#